data_AF-A0A067C2M9-F1
#
_entry.id   AF-A0A067C2M9-F1
#
_cell.length_a   1.000
_cell.length_b   1.000
_cell.length_c   1.000
_cell.angle_alpha   90.00
_cell.angle_beta   90.00
_cell.angle_gamma   90.00
#
_symmetry.space_group_name_H-M   'P 1'
#
loop_
_entity.id
_entity.type
_entity.pdbx_description
1 polymer ?
#
loop_
_entity_poly.entity_id
_entity_poly.type
_entity_poly.pdbx_seq_one_letter_code
_entity_poly.pdbx_strand_id
1 'polypeptide(L)'
;MGCAFRSFAATFTCGALYCGDDRACRILDRNCTVGTRYLPISTSLLVVTEPIALVHTLPPIDSITFRGNDLRQLGHVGDQDKLQRATVRALAIIDNPNLGAMVYLPTSLKALSV
;
A
#
# COMPACT_ATOMS: atom_id res chain seq x y z
N MET A 1 -3.89 -5.73 -22.03
CA MET A 1 -3.13 -4.72 -21.27
C MET A 1 -2.22 -5.45 -20.28
N GLY A 2 -0.95 -5.05 -20.16
CA GLY A 2 0.02 -5.71 -19.27
C GLY A 2 -0.11 -5.25 -17.82
N CYS A 3 0.16 -6.14 -16.86
CA CYS A 3 0.13 -5.83 -15.44
C CYS A 3 1.28 -4.89 -15.03
N ALA A 4 0.96 -3.74 -14.43
CA ALA A 4 1.95 -2.77 -13.94
C ALA A 4 2.85 -3.35 -12.82
N PHE A 5 2.35 -4.38 -12.13
CA PHE A 5 2.99 -4.97 -10.95
C PHE A 5 3.84 -6.20 -11.28
N ARG A 6 4.13 -6.48 -12.56
CA ARG A 6 4.80 -7.75 -12.99
C ARG A 6 6.15 -8.02 -12.31
N SER A 7 6.82 -6.97 -11.86
CA SER A 7 8.15 -7.04 -11.24
C SER A 7 8.10 -7.44 -9.76
N PHE A 8 6.91 -7.50 -9.16
CA PHE A 8 6.71 -7.74 -7.73
C PHE A 8 5.86 -8.98 -7.51
N ALA A 9 6.27 -9.83 -6.57
CA ALA A 9 5.53 -11.05 -6.24
C ALA A 9 4.13 -10.75 -5.69
N ALA A 10 4.01 -9.69 -4.88
CA ALA A 10 2.77 -9.19 -4.32
C ALA A 10 2.84 -7.66 -4.16
N THR A 11 1.74 -6.98 -4.48
CA THR A 11 1.60 -5.53 -4.40
C THR A 11 0.32 -5.14 -3.67
N PHE A 12 0.40 -4.28 -2.67
CA PHE A 12 -0.77 -3.66 -2.03
C PHE A 12 -1.18 -2.39 -2.78
N THR A 13 -2.44 -2.33 -3.18
CA THR A 13 -2.98 -1.16 -3.87
C THR A 13 -4.44 -0.93 -3.50
N CYS A 14 -4.87 0.32 -3.62
CA CYS A 14 -6.24 0.75 -3.33
C CYS A 14 -6.74 1.61 -4.49
N GLY A 15 -8.01 1.44 -4.87
CA GLY A 15 -8.67 2.30 -5.85
C GLY A 15 -9.17 1.59 -7.10
N ALA A 16 -10.10 2.25 -7.79
CA ALA A 16 -10.93 1.66 -8.83
C ALA A 16 -10.16 1.05 -10.00
N LEU A 17 -9.02 1.65 -10.37
CA LEU A 17 -8.22 1.22 -11.50
C LEU A 17 -7.65 -0.20 -11.35
N TYR A 18 -7.39 -0.63 -10.12
CA TYR A 18 -6.74 -1.91 -9.83
C TYR A 18 -7.57 -2.85 -8.95
N CYS A 19 -8.49 -2.29 -8.15
CA CYS A 19 -9.30 -3.02 -7.18
C CYS A 19 -10.80 -3.01 -7.47
N GLY A 20 -11.25 -2.29 -8.51
CA GLY A 20 -12.67 -2.08 -8.81
C GLY A 20 -13.31 -0.96 -7.95
N ASP A 21 -14.55 -0.59 -8.29
CA ASP A 21 -15.23 0.61 -7.78
C ASP A 21 -15.56 0.62 -6.28
N ASP A 22 -15.27 -0.47 -5.57
CA ASP A 22 -15.63 -0.67 -4.17
C ASP A 22 -14.70 0.02 -3.16
N ARG A 23 -13.74 0.83 -3.64
CA ARG A 23 -12.68 1.49 -2.83
C ARG A 23 -11.91 0.53 -1.93
N ALA A 24 -11.99 -0.78 -2.17
CA ALA A 24 -11.26 -1.75 -1.38
C ALA A 24 -9.77 -1.68 -1.71
N CYS A 25 -8.95 -2.06 -0.73
CA CYS A 25 -7.55 -2.33 -0.97
C CYS A 25 -7.37 -3.81 -1.25
N ARG A 26 -6.45 -4.16 -2.13
CA ARG A 26 -6.21 -5.55 -2.49
C ARG A 26 -4.72 -5.81 -2.63
N ILE A 27 -4.37 -7.07 -2.41
CA ILE A 27 -3.06 -7.59 -2.82
C ILE A 27 -3.20 -8.15 -4.22
N LEU A 28 -2.33 -7.69 -5.10
CA LEU A 28 -2.23 -8.12 -6.49
C LEU A 28 -0.92 -8.87 -6.70
N ASP A 29 -0.98 -9.98 -7.43
CA ASP A 29 0.22 -10.69 -7.86
C ASP A 29 0.85 -10.04 -9.10
N ARG A 30 1.96 -10.62 -9.58
CA ARG A 30 2.65 -10.22 -10.83
C ARG A 30 1.77 -10.28 -12.09
N ASN A 31 0.66 -10.99 -12.05
CA ASN A 31 -0.31 -11.12 -13.15
C ASN A 31 -1.53 -10.20 -12.96
N CYS A 32 -1.53 -9.34 -11.93
CA CYS A 32 -2.65 -8.50 -11.52
C CYS A 32 -3.89 -9.32 -11.11
N THR A 33 -3.67 -10.57 -10.71
CA THR A 33 -4.70 -11.39 -10.10
C THR A 33 -4.95 -10.87 -8.70
N VAL A 34 -6.22 -10.65 -8.36
CA VAL A 34 -6.61 -10.30 -7.01
C VAL A 34 -6.43 -11.52 -6.10
N GLY A 35 -5.62 -11.37 -5.06
CA GLY A 35 -5.57 -12.31 -3.94
C GLY A 35 -6.56 -11.92 -2.85
N THR A 36 -6.10 -11.10 -1.91
CA THR A 36 -6.86 -10.70 -0.70
C THR A 36 -7.49 -9.33 -0.85
N ARG A 37 -8.70 -9.16 -0.31
CA ARG A 37 -9.42 -7.88 -0.24
C ARG A 37 -9.47 -7.37 1.19
N TYR A 38 -9.07 -6.12 1.39
CA TYR A 38 -9.19 -5.37 2.64
C TYR A 38 -10.27 -4.31 2.49
N LEU A 39 -11.23 -4.32 3.41
CA LEU A 39 -12.29 -3.32 3.45
C LEU A 39 -11.73 -2.01 4.03
N PRO A 40 -12.10 -0.86 3.48
CA PRO A 40 -11.78 0.43 4.08
C PRO A 40 -12.63 0.58 5.34
N ILE A 41 -12.05 0.38 6.52
CA ILE A 41 -12.76 0.66 7.77
C ILE A 41 -12.64 2.16 8.01
N SER A 42 -13.79 2.86 8.02
CA SER A 42 -13.89 4.32 8.03
C SER A 42 -13.27 5.01 9.24
N THR A 43 -12.87 4.28 10.28
CA THR A 43 -12.28 4.83 11.52
C THR A 43 -11.30 3.87 12.23
N SER A 44 -10.96 2.71 11.65
CA SER A 44 -10.08 1.74 12.31
C SER A 44 -8.79 1.54 11.53
N LEU A 45 -7.69 1.51 12.28
CA LEU A 45 -6.35 1.20 11.83
C LEU A 45 -6.35 -0.07 10.97
N LEU A 46 -6.01 0.07 9.68
CA LEU A 46 -5.84 -1.09 8.80
C LEU A 46 -4.48 -1.73 9.09
N VAL A 47 -4.47 -2.99 9.52
CA VAL A 47 -3.25 -3.77 9.72
C VAL A 47 -3.09 -4.72 8.54
N VAL A 48 -1.90 -4.69 7.94
CA VAL A 48 -1.55 -5.52 6.80
C VAL A 48 -0.39 -6.42 7.20
N THR A 49 -0.65 -7.74 7.20
CA THR A 49 0.31 -8.76 7.67
C THR A 49 0.76 -9.71 6.56
N GLU A 50 0.02 -9.77 5.48
CA GLU A 50 0.29 -10.65 4.36
C GLU A 50 1.48 -10.16 3.54
N PRO A 51 2.31 -11.05 2.98
CA PRO A 51 3.49 -10.66 2.22
C PRO A 51 3.18 -9.72 1.06
N ILE A 52 3.83 -8.57 1.02
CA ILE A 52 3.69 -7.48 0.05
C ILE A 52 5.08 -6.92 -0.21
N ALA A 53 5.56 -7.02 -1.45
CA ALA A 53 6.85 -6.43 -1.81
C ALA A 53 6.74 -4.92 -2.07
N LEU A 54 5.58 -4.44 -2.55
CA LEU A 54 5.39 -3.05 -2.96
C LEU A 54 4.01 -2.50 -2.56
N VAL A 55 3.97 -1.26 -2.07
CA VAL A 55 2.72 -0.50 -1.88
C VAL A 55 2.61 0.56 -2.98
N HIS A 56 1.55 0.52 -3.78
CA HIS A 56 1.34 1.48 -4.87
C HIS A 56 0.42 2.65 -4.49
N THR A 57 -0.57 2.40 -3.64
CA THR A 57 -1.57 3.41 -3.26
C THR A 57 -2.06 3.13 -1.85
N LEU A 58 -2.38 4.19 -1.12
CA LEU A 58 -2.93 4.13 0.23
C LEU A 58 -4.41 4.55 0.20
N PRO A 59 -5.26 3.95 1.04
CA PRO A 59 -6.66 4.33 1.12
C PRO A 59 -6.82 5.68 1.83
N PRO A 60 -7.97 6.36 1.66
CA PRO A 60 -8.26 7.61 2.34
C PRO A 60 -8.70 7.38 3.80
N ILE A 61 -7.83 6.79 4.62
CA ILE A 61 -8.05 6.52 6.05
C ILE A 61 -7.04 7.32 6.89
N ASP A 62 -7.32 7.50 8.17
CA ASP A 62 -6.43 8.28 9.05
C ASP A 62 -5.12 7.56 9.38
N SER A 63 -5.16 6.24 9.54
CA SER A 63 -4.02 5.45 10.03
C SER A 63 -3.93 4.07 9.40
N ILE A 64 -2.70 3.64 9.07
CA ILE A 64 -2.41 2.30 8.53
C ILE A 64 -1.11 1.74 9.11
N THR A 65 -1.07 0.42 9.28
CA THR A 65 0.11 -0.32 9.78
C THR A 65 0.48 -1.45 8.84
N PHE A 66 1.71 -1.43 8.33
CA PHE A 66 2.33 -2.54 7.62
C PHE A 66 3.21 -3.29 8.61
N ARG A 67 2.88 -4.55 8.91
CA ARG A 67 3.62 -5.35 9.90
C ARG A 67 4.07 -6.68 9.31
N GLY A 68 5.37 -6.95 9.32
CA GLY A 68 5.90 -8.28 9.00
C GLY A 68 5.61 -8.74 7.57
N ASN A 69 5.36 -7.80 6.66
CA ASN A 69 4.78 -8.08 5.36
C ASN A 69 5.81 -8.10 4.21
N ASP A 70 7.09 -8.39 4.46
CA ASP A 70 8.18 -8.34 3.46
C ASP A 70 8.18 -7.05 2.60
N LEU A 71 7.76 -5.92 3.17
CA LEU A 71 7.65 -4.65 2.48
C LEU A 71 9.02 -4.16 2.06
N ARG A 72 9.24 -4.09 0.74
CA ARG A 72 10.51 -3.62 0.16
C ARG A 72 10.42 -2.19 -0.32
N GLN A 73 9.24 -1.76 -0.74
CA GLN A 73 9.08 -0.44 -1.33
C GLN A 73 7.68 0.14 -1.06
N LEU A 74 7.65 1.44 -0.79
CA LEU A 74 6.44 2.26 -0.74
C LEU A 74 6.51 3.26 -1.90
N GLY A 75 5.73 2.97 -2.92
CA GLY A 75 5.60 3.76 -4.14
C GLY A 75 6.50 3.31 -5.26
N HIS A 76 5.92 3.21 -6.45
CA HIS A 76 6.65 2.98 -7.67
C HIS A 76 7.01 4.30 -8.36
N VAL A 77 8.06 4.27 -9.18
CA VAL A 77 8.41 5.39 -10.04
C VAL A 77 7.23 5.66 -10.98
N GLY A 78 6.68 6.87 -10.93
CA GLY A 78 5.46 7.25 -11.67
C GLY A 78 4.17 7.28 -10.84
N ASP A 79 4.14 6.70 -9.64
CA ASP A 79 2.97 6.71 -8.73
C ASP A 79 3.19 7.56 -7.47
N GLN A 80 4.23 8.38 -7.50
CA GLN A 80 4.64 9.28 -6.41
C GLN A 80 3.49 10.20 -5.99
N ASP A 81 2.82 10.81 -6.97
CA ASP A 81 1.71 11.73 -6.73
C ASP A 81 0.51 11.04 -6.06
N LYS A 82 0.32 9.73 -6.28
CA LYS A 82 -0.79 8.99 -5.66
C LYS A 82 -0.52 8.78 -4.17
N LEU A 83 0.71 8.45 -3.81
CA LEU A 83 1.10 8.30 -2.42
C LEU A 83 1.19 9.63 -1.69
N GLN A 84 1.77 10.65 -2.32
CA GLN A 84 1.88 11.99 -1.74
C GLN A 84 0.52 12.63 -1.46
N ARG A 85 -0.50 12.35 -2.30
CA ARG A 85 -1.88 12.83 -2.13
C ARG A 85 -2.73 11.97 -1.19
N ALA A 86 -2.21 10.87 -0.66
CA ALA A 86 -2.96 10.07 0.29
C ALA A 86 -3.28 10.90 1.55
N THR A 87 -4.49 10.70 2.11
CA THR A 87 -4.94 11.42 3.31
C THR A 87 -4.47 10.76 4.61
N VAL A 88 -3.66 9.70 4.52
CA VAL A 88 -3.11 8.99 5.67
C VAL A 88 -2.27 9.94 6.51
N ARG A 89 -2.63 10.05 7.79
CA ARG A 89 -1.98 10.92 8.78
C ARG A 89 -1.01 10.17 9.67
N ALA A 90 -1.24 8.87 9.88
CA ALA A 90 -0.37 7.99 10.65
C ALA A 90 0.01 6.74 9.84
N LEU A 91 1.31 6.52 9.66
CA LEU A 91 1.87 5.35 8.99
C LEU A 91 2.83 4.65 9.94
N ALA A 92 2.56 3.38 10.22
CA ALA A 92 3.48 2.51 10.95
C ALA A 92 4.00 1.43 10.02
N ILE A 93 5.31 1.27 9.97
CA ILE A 93 6.00 0.18 9.30
C ILE A 93 6.73 -0.57 10.40
N ILE A 94 6.36 -1.82 10.63
CA ILE A 94 6.84 -2.61 11.76
C ILE A 94 7.36 -3.93 11.20
N ASP A 95 8.51 -4.41 11.68
CA ASP A 95 9.07 -5.72 11.31
C ASP A 95 9.22 -5.93 9.78
N ASN A 96 9.63 -4.89 9.04
CA ASN A 96 9.90 -4.96 7.60
C ASN A 96 11.40 -4.75 7.30
N PRO A 97 12.24 -5.76 7.51
CA PRO A 97 13.70 -5.62 7.45
C PRO A 97 14.25 -5.33 6.04
N ASN A 98 13.45 -5.60 5.00
CA ASN A 98 13.84 -5.45 3.60
C ASN A 98 13.39 -4.13 2.97
N LEU A 99 12.89 -3.18 3.77
CA LEU A 99 12.44 -1.88 3.27
C LEU A 99 13.61 -1.10 2.66
N GLY A 100 13.50 -0.77 1.38
CA GLY A 100 14.53 -0.06 0.62
C GLY A 100 14.69 1.40 1.04
N ALA A 101 15.78 2.02 0.56
CA ALA A 101 16.19 3.37 0.94
C ALA A 101 15.28 4.50 0.44
N MET A 102 14.42 4.24 -0.55
CA MET A 102 13.47 5.23 -1.09
C MET A 102 12.04 4.83 -0.76
N VAL A 103 11.40 5.65 0.07
CA VAL A 103 10.02 5.51 0.54
C VAL A 103 9.29 6.80 0.18
N TYR A 104 8.22 6.70 -0.60
CA TYR A 104 7.34 7.84 -0.85
C TYR A 104 6.27 7.91 0.23
N LEU A 105 6.25 9.03 0.95
CA LEU A 105 5.34 9.26 2.06
C LEU A 105 4.21 10.24 1.69
N PRO A 106 3.02 10.09 2.29
CA PRO A 106 1.96 11.08 2.16
C PRO A 106 2.40 12.45 2.68
N THR A 107 2.02 13.52 1.98
CA THR A 107 2.27 14.90 2.44
C THR A 107 1.47 15.26 3.69
N SER A 108 0.34 14.57 3.91
CA SER A 108 -0.51 14.73 5.09
C SER A 108 -0.01 13.98 6.32
N LEU A 109 1.12 13.27 6.21
CA LEU A 109 1.64 12.43 7.28
C LEU A 109 2.09 13.30 8.46
N LYS A 110 1.55 13.00 9.64
CA LYS A 110 1.88 13.67 10.91
C LYS A 110 2.66 12.78 11.86
N ALA A 111 2.52 11.47 11.71
CA ALA A 111 3.22 10.48 12.52
C ALA A 111 3.76 9.36 11.62
N LEU A 112 5.07 9.12 11.73
CA LEU A 112 5.78 8.02 11.11
C LEU A 112 6.42 7.19 12.21
N SER A 113 6.12 5.89 12.24
CA SER A 113 6.84 4.91 13.06
C SER A 113 7.45 3.88 12.11
N VAL A 114 8.77 3.68 12.19
CA VAL A 114 9.53 2.67 11.42
C VAL A 114 10.33 1.83 12.39
#